data_AF-A0A847NC40-F1
#
_entry.id   AF-A0A847NC40-F1
#
_cell.length_a   1.000
_cell.length_b   1.000
_cell.length_c   1.000
_cell.angle_alpha   90.00
_cell.angle_beta   90.00
_cell.angle_gamma   90.00
#
_symmetry.space_group_name_H-M   'P 1'
#
loop_
_entity.id
_entity.type
_entity.pdbx_description
1 polymer ?
#
loop_
_entity_poly.entity_id
_entity_poly.type
_entity_poly.pdbx_seq_one_letter_code
_entity_poly.pdbx_strand_id
1 'polypeptide(L)'
;MSTNLADREPKKSKQLEDIIDYLLDSIRGTRERDENMELISTILKVKQEMHDAQSYFDSVTAPELVDHAIYRMEAAKAQYVYLLKLAKDKGLSMNI
;
A
#
# COMPACT_ATOMS: atom_id res chain seq x y z
N MET A 1 59.62 -21.51 -10.28
CA MET A 1 58.36 -21.05 -10.90
C MET A 1 57.43 -20.63 -9.78
N SER A 2 57.14 -19.34 -9.66
CA SER A 2 56.32 -18.78 -8.58
C SER A 2 54.85 -19.16 -8.80
N THR A 3 54.23 -19.85 -7.85
CA THR A 3 52.79 -20.11 -7.88
C THR A 3 52.07 -18.91 -7.28
N ASN A 4 51.31 -18.20 -8.12
CA ASN A 4 50.47 -17.06 -7.75
C ASN A 4 49.50 -17.45 -6.62
N LEU A 5 49.64 -16.78 -5.47
CA LEU A 5 48.79 -16.95 -4.29
C LEU A 5 47.77 -15.81 -4.12
N ALA A 6 47.61 -14.94 -5.12
CA ALA A 6 46.90 -13.66 -4.96
C ALA A 6 45.39 -13.66 -5.32
N ASP A 7 44.86 -14.65 -6.05
CA ASP A 7 43.52 -14.50 -6.67
C ASP A 7 42.41 -15.39 -6.09
N ARG A 8 42.54 -15.89 -4.86
CA ARG A 8 41.41 -16.59 -4.21
C ARG A 8 40.60 -15.62 -3.37
N GLU A 9 39.66 -14.92 -4.01
CA GLU A 9 38.47 -14.37 -3.35
C GLU A 9 38.00 -15.37 -2.27
N PRO A 10 38.00 -14.99 -0.98
CA PRO A 10 37.77 -15.96 0.09
C PRO A 10 36.35 -16.47 -0.02
N LYS A 11 36.16 -17.74 -0.38
CA LYS A 11 34.85 -18.40 -0.56
C LYS A 11 33.81 -18.14 0.56
N LYS A 12 34.28 -17.81 1.77
CA LYS A 12 33.47 -17.42 2.94
C LYS A 12 32.85 -16.01 2.84
N SER A 13 33.49 -15.04 2.17
CA SER A 13 32.92 -13.69 1.96
C SER A 13 31.72 -13.78 1.03
N LYS A 14 31.84 -14.52 -0.07
CA LYS A 14 30.75 -14.75 -1.02
C LYS A 14 29.54 -15.44 -0.37
N GLN A 15 29.78 -16.45 0.47
CA GLN A 15 28.68 -17.11 1.21
C GLN A 15 27.97 -16.15 2.17
N LEU A 16 28.69 -15.19 2.75
CA LEU A 16 28.11 -14.18 3.63
C LEU A 16 27.26 -13.17 2.84
N GLU A 17 27.73 -12.76 1.67
CA GLU A 17 27.01 -11.87 0.74
C GLU A 17 25.68 -12.50 0.31
N ASP A 18 25.69 -13.77 -0.12
CA ASP A 18 24.48 -14.50 -0.53
C ASP A 18 23.43 -14.55 0.60
N ILE A 19 23.87 -14.72 1.86
CA ILE A 19 22.99 -14.72 3.04
C ILE A 19 22.42 -13.33 3.31
N ILE A 20 23.25 -12.29 3.20
CA ILE A 20 22.82 -10.90 3.39
C ILE A 20 21.77 -10.52 2.35
N ASP A 21 21.99 -10.85 1.07
CA ASP A 21 21.05 -10.56 0.00
C ASP A 21 19.71 -11.27 0.22
N TYR A 22 19.74 -12.55 0.60
CA TYR A 22 18.52 -13.28 0.95
C TYR A 22 17.76 -12.63 2.11
N LEU A 23 18.46 -12.21 3.16
CA LEU A 23 17.85 -11.54 4.31
C LEU A 23 17.24 -10.20 3.90
N LEU A 24 17.93 -9.39 3.10
CA LEU A 24 17.43 -8.11 2.60
C LEU A 24 16.18 -8.28 1.74
N ASP A 25 16.15 -9.26 0.84
CA ASP A 25 14.98 -9.55 0.02
C ASP A 25 13.80 -10.05 0.85
N SER A 26 14.07 -10.87 1.89
CA SER A 26 13.03 -11.33 2.81
C SER A 26 12.39 -10.17 3.59
N ILE A 27 13.22 -9.21 4.05
CA ILE A 27 12.78 -8.02 4.80
C ILE A 27 11.98 -7.08 3.88
N ARG A 28 12.45 -6.88 2.65
CA ARG A 28 11.71 -6.09 1.64
C ARG A 28 10.34 -6.71 1.38
N GLY A 29 10.29 -8.02 1.16
CA GLY A 29 9.05 -8.74 0.93
C GLY A 29 8.08 -8.72 2.12
N THR A 30 8.57 -8.66 3.37
CA THR A 30 7.69 -8.46 4.54
C THR A 30 7.12 -7.04 4.58
N ARG A 31 7.96 -6.03 4.35
CA ARG A 31 7.53 -4.62 4.37
C ARG A 31 6.49 -4.31 3.31
N GLU A 32 6.69 -4.79 2.08
CA GLU A 32 5.72 -4.61 0.99
C GLU A 32 4.36 -5.25 1.32
N ARG A 33 4.35 -6.42 1.97
CA ARG A 33 3.11 -7.07 2.43
C ARG A 33 2.38 -6.24 3.48
N ASP A 34 3.10 -5.68 4.45
CA ASP A 34 2.53 -4.84 5.50
C ASP A 34 1.91 -3.55 4.90
N GLU A 35 2.65 -2.87 4.01
CA GLU A 35 2.16 -1.67 3.31
C GLU A 35 0.91 -1.96 2.45
N ASN A 36 0.88 -3.12 1.78
CA ASN A 36 -0.27 -3.54 0.99
C ASN A 36 -1.49 -3.85 1.88
N MET A 37 -1.28 -4.45 3.05
CA MET A 37 -2.36 -4.72 4.01
C MET A 37 -2.91 -3.41 4.60
N GLU A 38 -2.05 -2.44 4.89
CA GLU A 38 -2.45 -1.11 5.36
C GLU A 38 -3.26 -0.36 4.29
N LEU A 39 -2.83 -0.42 3.03
CA LEU A 39 -3.57 0.16 1.91
C LEU A 39 -4.96 -0.47 1.78
N ILE A 40 -5.07 -1.79 1.84
CA ILE A 40 -6.36 -2.50 1.80
C ILE A 40 -7.25 -2.09 2.97
N SER A 41 -6.71 -2.04 4.20
CA SER A 41 -7.45 -1.59 5.38
C SER A 41 -7.98 -0.17 5.21
N THR A 42 -7.16 0.71 4.63
CA THR A 42 -7.53 2.10 4.37
C THR A 42 -8.65 2.20 3.34
N ILE A 43 -8.59 1.40 2.27
CA ILE A 43 -9.65 1.37 1.24
C ILE A 43 -10.98 0.93 1.85
N LEU A 44 -10.99 -0.08 2.72
CA LEU A 44 -12.21 -0.54 3.39
C LEU A 44 -12.80 0.53 4.30
N LYS A 45 -11.96 1.26 5.04
CA LYS A 45 -12.40 2.39 5.87
C LYS A 45 -13.02 3.49 5.03
N VAL A 46 -12.34 3.91 3.96
CA VAL A 46 -12.83 4.97 3.06
C VAL A 46 -14.11 4.54 2.34
N LYS A 47 -14.27 3.25 2.00
CA LYS A 47 -15.54 2.71 1.47
C LYS A 47 -16.68 2.93 2.45
N GLN A 48 -16.45 2.62 3.74
CA GLN A 48 -17.45 2.86 4.79
C GLN A 48 -17.75 4.36 4.94
N GLU A 49 -16.72 5.22 4.99
CA GLU A 49 -16.91 6.67 5.10
C GLU A 49 -17.69 7.24 3.90
N MET A 50 -17.50 6.70 2.70
CA MET A 50 -18.26 7.07 1.51
C MET A 50 -19.74 6.69 1.66
N HIS A 51 -20.06 5.51 2.20
CA HIS A 51 -21.43 5.12 2.51
C HIS A 51 -22.06 5.99 3.60
N ASP A 52 -21.29 6.35 4.62
CA ASP A 52 -21.75 7.23 5.70
C ASP A 52 -22.00 8.65 5.17
N ALA A 53 -21.15 9.16 4.28
CA ALA A 53 -21.30 10.47 3.65
C ALA A 53 -22.53 10.51 2.72
N GLN A 54 -22.80 9.43 1.98
CA GLN A 54 -24.02 9.29 1.19
C GLN A 54 -25.27 9.31 2.10
N SER A 55 -25.25 8.53 3.18
CA SER A 55 -26.36 8.46 4.14
C SER A 55 -26.59 9.82 4.83
N TYR A 56 -25.51 10.56 5.11
CA TYR A 56 -25.60 11.92 5.62
C TYR A 56 -26.26 12.86 4.61
N PHE A 57 -25.82 12.83 3.34
CA PHE A 57 -26.45 13.61 2.27
C PHE A 57 -27.95 13.30 2.12
N ASP A 58 -28.32 12.02 2.16
CA ASP A 58 -29.71 11.59 2.01
C ASP A 58 -30.60 11.99 3.21
N SER A 59 -30.02 12.23 4.39
CA SER A 59 -30.75 12.57 5.62
C SER A 59 -30.79 14.07 5.95
N VAL A 60 -29.95 14.89 5.30
CA VAL A 60 -29.92 16.33 5.53
C VAL A 60 -31.20 16.99 5.00
N THR A 61 -31.90 17.68 5.88
CA THR A 61 -33.10 18.48 5.56
C THR A 61 -32.88 19.98 5.67
N ALA A 62 -31.86 20.39 6.43
CA ALA A 62 -31.48 21.78 6.63
C ALA A 62 -30.76 22.31 5.37
N PRO A 63 -31.32 23.32 4.65
CA PRO A 63 -30.74 23.84 3.42
C PRO A 63 -29.28 24.31 3.56
N GLU A 64 -28.93 24.89 4.70
CA GLU A 64 -27.59 25.37 5.03
C GLU A 64 -26.53 24.28 5.17
N LEU A 65 -26.94 23.01 5.29
CA LEU A 65 -26.04 21.86 5.41
C LEU A 65 -25.89 21.09 4.08
N VAL A 66 -26.69 21.39 3.07
CA VAL A 66 -26.71 20.64 1.80
C VAL A 66 -25.36 20.73 1.10
N ASP A 67 -24.78 21.93 0.98
CA ASP A 67 -23.48 22.12 0.32
C ASP A 67 -22.36 21.36 1.04
N HIS A 68 -22.39 21.37 2.38
CA HIS A 68 -21.46 20.58 3.19
C HIS A 68 -21.61 19.08 2.93
N ALA A 69 -22.86 18.59 2.85
CA ALA A 69 -23.13 17.19 2.59
C ALA A 69 -22.71 16.75 1.18
N ILE A 70 -22.94 17.59 0.16
CA ILE A 70 -22.45 17.36 -1.21
C ILE A 70 -20.93 17.27 -1.22
N TYR A 71 -20.26 18.26 -0.63
CA TYR A 71 -18.79 18.30 -0.62
C TYR A 71 -18.21 17.06 0.08
N ARG A 72 -18.77 16.67 1.24
CA ARG A 72 -18.33 15.49 1.98
C ARG A 72 -18.48 14.21 1.17
N MET A 73 -19.62 14.04 0.50
CA MET A 73 -19.90 12.88 -0.35
C MET A 73 -18.93 12.80 -1.53
N GLU A 74 -18.73 13.90 -2.25
CA GLU A 74 -17.86 13.94 -3.42
C GLU A 74 -16.38 13.79 -3.04
N ALA A 75 -15.95 14.36 -1.91
CA ALA A 75 -14.60 14.16 -1.38
C ALA A 75 -14.33 12.69 -1.04
N ALA A 76 -15.26 12.02 -0.35
CA ALA A 76 -15.12 10.60 0.01
C ALA A 76 -15.08 9.70 -1.23
N LYS A 77 -15.93 9.97 -2.25
CA LYS A 77 -15.89 9.27 -3.54
C LYS A 77 -14.56 9.45 -4.25
N ALA A 78 -14.06 10.70 -4.33
CA ALA A 78 -12.79 10.99 -4.99
C ALA A 78 -11.61 10.26 -4.31
N GLN A 79 -11.58 10.27 -2.97
CA GLN A 79 -10.58 9.54 -2.20
C GLN A 79 -10.65 8.03 -2.44
N TYR A 80 -11.86 7.44 -2.42
CA TYR A 80 -12.05 6.01 -2.68
C TYR A 80 -11.53 5.62 -4.07
N VAL A 81 -11.90 6.38 -5.10
CA VAL A 81 -11.46 6.14 -6.49
C VAL A 81 -9.94 6.24 -6.62
N TYR A 82 -9.31 7.23 -5.96
CA TYR A 82 -7.85 7.35 -5.95
C TYR A 82 -7.18 6.13 -5.32
N LEU A 83 -7.65 5.67 -4.16
CA LEU A 83 -7.05 4.53 -3.48
C LEU A 83 -7.23 3.21 -4.26
N LEU A 84 -8.37 3.03 -4.96
CA LEU A 84 -8.55 1.89 -5.85
C LEU A 84 -7.57 1.89 -7.02
N LYS A 85 -7.28 3.05 -7.61
CA LYS A 85 -6.24 3.20 -8.65
C LYS A 85 -4.87 2.82 -8.08
N LEU A 86 -4.53 3.34 -6.90
CA LEU A 86 -3.27 3.04 -6.22
C LEU A 86 -3.11 1.53 -5.93
N ALA A 87 -4.17 0.86 -5.49
CA ALA A 87 -4.15 -0.60 -5.26
C ALA A 87 -3.95 -1.37 -6.57
N LYS A 88 -4.63 -0.96 -7.65
CA LYS A 88 -4.46 -1.54 -8.98
C LYS A 88 -3.03 -1.39 -9.50
N ASP A 89 -2.43 -0.21 -9.33
CA ASP A 89 -1.06 0.07 -9.76
C ASP A 89 -0.02 -0.76 -8.97
N LYS A 90 -0.34 -1.12 -7.72
CA LYS A 90 0.42 -2.08 -6.89
C LYS A 90 0.14 -3.55 -7.23
N GLY A 91 -0.69 -3.84 -8.23
CA GLY A 91 -1.05 -5.21 -8.62
C GLY A 91 -1.95 -5.94 -7.62
N LEU A 92 -2.60 -5.20 -6.70
CA LEU A 92 -3.50 -5.79 -5.71
C LEU A 92 -4.85 -6.07 -6.35
N SER A 93 -5.25 -7.34 -6.37
CA SER A 93 -6.62 -7.74 -6.70
C SER A 93 -7.48 -7.69 -5.44
N MET A 94 -8.41 -6.76 -5.40
CA MET A 94 -9.36 -6.66 -4.30
C MET A 94 -10.72 -7.21 -4.75
N ASN A 95 -11.14 -8.34 -4.19
CA ASN A 95 -12.55 -8.78 -4.24
C ASN A 95 -13.30 -8.06 -3.11
N ILE A 96 -13.90 -6.89 -3.40
CA ILE A 96 -14.65 -6.05 -2.43
C ILE A 96 -16.09 -5.85 -2.87
#